data_AF-A0A9W6J5Y6-F1
#
_entry.id   AF-A0A9W6J5Y6-F1
#
_cell.length_a   1.000
_cell.length_b   1.000
_cell.length_c   1.000
_cell.angle_alpha   90.00
_cell.angle_beta   90.00
_cell.angle_gamma   90.00
#
_symmetry.space_group_name_H-M   'P 1'
#
loop_
_entity.id
_entity.type
_entity.pdbx_description
1 polymer ?
#
loop_
_entity_poly.entity_id
_entity_poly.type
_entity_poly.pdbx_seq_one_letter_code
_entity_poly.pdbx_strand_id
1 'polypeptide(L)'
;MGAVGGQEAVRLTVNQLPAHTHDLHACTQIGTTGNAAEAHIAAINTDDLSPPRQRFLFGAYPAAANLTHLNEGSLETYGLAAPAPHDNMQPFSVIDFYICMSGAYPPRG
;
A
#
# COMPACT_ATOMS: atom_id res chain seq x y z
N MET A 1 24.58 -6.33 35.86
CA MET A 1 23.18 -5.89 35.70
C MET A 1 23.02 -5.39 34.28
N GLY A 2 22.09 -5.96 33.50
CA GLY A 2 21.80 -5.48 32.15
C GLY A 2 20.77 -4.36 32.19
N ALA A 3 21.00 -3.28 31.43
CA ALA A 3 20.00 -2.23 31.28
C ALA A 3 18.77 -2.80 30.53
N VAL A 4 17.57 -2.48 31.02
CA VAL A 4 16.35 -2.66 30.23
C VAL A 4 16.43 -1.64 29.09
N GLY A 5 16.29 -2.11 27.86
CA GLY A 5 16.34 -1.28 26.66
C GLY A 5 15.37 -1.80 25.60
N GLY A 6 15.13 -0.99 24.57
CA GLY A 6 14.15 -1.27 23.52
C GLY A 6 12.83 -0.52 23.72
N GLN A 7 11.99 -0.56 22.68
CA GLN A 7 10.68 0.07 22.66
C GLN A 7 9.70 -0.91 21.98
N GLU A 8 8.65 -1.31 22.69
CA GLU A 8 7.66 -2.29 22.20
C GLU A 8 6.76 -1.71 21.10
N ALA A 9 6.59 -0.39 21.05
CA ALA A 9 5.80 0.29 20.03
C ALA A 9 6.51 1.54 19.51
N VAL A 10 6.71 1.63 18.19
CA VAL A 10 7.45 2.72 17.54
C VAL A 10 6.50 3.52 16.65
N ARG A 11 6.57 4.85 16.74
CA ARG A 11 5.86 5.73 15.81
C ARG A 11 6.76 6.07 14.64
N LEU A 12 6.24 5.92 13.42
CA LEU A 12 6.94 6.36 12.23
C LEU A 12 6.90 7.90 12.13
N THR A 13 8.04 8.48 11.80
CA THR A 13 8.24 9.91 11.56
C THR A 13 8.70 10.14 10.12
N VAL A 14 8.55 11.36 9.62
CA VAL A 14 8.99 11.71 8.25
C VAL A 14 10.48 11.42 8.05
N ASN A 15 11.32 11.62 9.07
CA ASN A 15 12.76 11.35 9.01
C ASN A 15 13.09 9.85 8.92
N GLN A 16 12.14 8.96 9.19
CA GLN A 16 12.29 7.50 9.07
C GLN A 16 11.75 6.97 7.73
N LEU A 17 11.26 7.85 6.85
CA LEU A 17 10.83 7.51 5.50
C LEU A 17 11.90 7.93 4.49
N PRO A 18 12.27 7.07 3.53
CA PRO A 18 13.07 7.49 2.38
C PRO A 18 12.38 8.61 1.60
N ALA A 19 13.18 9.51 1.04
CA ALA A 19 12.70 10.51 0.10
C ALA A 19 12.04 9.81 -1.10
N HIS A 20 10.82 10.22 -1.44
CA HIS A 20 10.05 9.70 -2.57
C HIS A 20 9.25 10.83 -3.21
N THR A 21 8.85 10.64 -4.47
CA THR A 21 8.03 11.57 -5.24
C THR A 21 6.78 10.86 -5.75
N HIS A 22 5.70 11.63 -5.92
CA HIS A 22 4.46 11.15 -6.54
C HIS A 22 4.30 11.87 -7.88
N ASP A 23 4.35 11.13 -8.97
CA ASP A 23 4.10 11.67 -10.31
C ASP A 23 2.77 11.17 -10.85
N LEU A 24 1.97 12.08 -11.38
CA LEU A 24 0.71 11.77 -12.03
C LEU A 24 0.81 12.12 -13.52
N HIS A 25 0.57 11.13 -14.37
CA HIS A 25 0.63 11.29 -15.82
C HIS A 25 -0.74 11.07 -16.46
N ALA A 26 -0.97 11.76 -17.58
CA ALA A 26 -2.07 11.50 -18.49
C ALA A 26 -1.58 11.30 -19.93
N CYS A 27 -2.38 10.62 -20.75
CA CYS A 27 -2.14 10.47 -22.18
C CYS A 27 -3.34 10.98 -23.01
N THR A 28 -3.08 11.30 -24.26
CA THR A 28 -4.10 11.77 -25.22
C THR A 28 -4.81 10.62 -25.95
N GLN A 29 -4.46 9.36 -25.65
CA GLN A 29 -5.14 8.20 -26.24
C GLN A 29 -6.55 8.10 -25.65
N ILE A 30 -7.51 7.64 -26.45
CA ILE A 30 -8.87 7.42 -25.96
C ILE A 30 -8.89 6.27 -24.94
N GLY A 31 -9.52 6.51 -23.80
CA GLY A 31 -9.69 5.51 -22.75
C GLY A 31 -10.53 4.31 -23.21
N THR A 32 -10.16 3.12 -22.76
CA THR A 32 -10.78 1.84 -23.15
C THR A 32 -11.24 1.01 -21.95
N THR A 33 -10.92 1.43 -20.72
CA THR A 33 -11.31 0.75 -19.50
C THR A 33 -11.77 1.71 -18.40
N GLY A 34 -12.68 1.23 -17.54
CA GLY A 34 -13.10 1.91 -16.31
C GLY A 34 -12.25 1.51 -15.09
N ASN A 35 -11.35 0.54 -15.26
CA ASN A 35 -10.42 0.11 -14.22
C ASN A 35 -9.16 0.98 -14.24
N ALA A 36 -8.82 1.54 -13.09
CA ALA A 36 -7.61 2.35 -12.90
C ALA A 36 -6.36 1.52 -12.59
N ALA A 37 -6.52 0.23 -12.24
CA ALA A 37 -5.40 -0.65 -11.96
C ALA A 37 -4.55 -0.83 -13.22
N GLU A 38 -3.24 -0.59 -13.07
CA GLU A 38 -2.26 -0.69 -14.18
C GLU A 38 -2.71 0.11 -15.42
N ALA A 39 -3.19 1.33 -15.20
CA ALA A 39 -3.71 2.19 -16.25
C ALA A 39 -3.30 3.65 -16.05
N HIS A 40 -3.43 4.46 -17.11
CA HIS A 40 -3.20 5.90 -17.06
C HIS A 40 -4.50 6.67 -17.29
N ILE A 41 -4.55 7.91 -16.79
CA ILE A 41 -5.61 8.86 -17.17
C ILE A 41 -5.52 9.09 -18.68
N ALA A 42 -6.64 8.90 -19.36
CA ALA A 42 -6.74 8.93 -20.81
C ALA A 42 -7.74 9.99 -21.28
N ALA A 43 -7.66 10.37 -22.55
CA ALA A 43 -8.66 11.23 -23.16
C ALA A 43 -10.01 10.52 -23.23
N ILE A 44 -11.08 11.29 -23.02
CA ILE A 44 -12.44 10.79 -23.15
C ILE A 44 -12.86 10.89 -24.62
N ASN A 45 -13.47 9.84 -25.18
CA ASN A 45 -14.01 9.88 -26.54
C ASN A 45 -15.05 10.98 -26.70
N THR A 46 -14.88 11.88 -27.67
CA THR A 46 -15.76 13.03 -27.93
C THR A 46 -16.80 12.76 -29.01
N ASP A 47 -17.24 11.51 -29.17
CA ASP A 47 -18.30 11.14 -30.08
C ASP A 47 -19.62 11.88 -29.76
N ASP A 48 -20.35 12.31 -30.79
CA ASP A 48 -21.64 13.05 -30.74
C ASP A 48 -22.81 12.21 -30.17
N LEU A 49 -22.51 11.16 -29.42
CA LEU A 49 -23.48 10.23 -28.89
C LEU A 49 -23.98 10.71 -27.52
N SER A 50 -25.28 10.98 -27.46
CA SER A 50 -26.03 11.44 -26.28
C SER A 50 -25.75 10.58 -25.02
N PRO A 51 -25.54 11.17 -23.84
CA PRO A 51 -25.26 10.42 -22.60
C PRO A 51 -26.45 9.54 -22.12
N PRO A 52 -26.19 8.47 -21.31
CA PRO A 52 -24.91 8.07 -20.73
C PRO A 52 -24.55 6.61 -21.09
N ARG A 53 -23.56 6.40 -21.95
CA ARG A 53 -22.78 5.14 -21.90
C ARG A 53 -21.47 5.39 -21.18
N GLN A 54 -20.96 4.34 -20.54
CA GLN A 54 -19.73 4.34 -19.75
C GLN A 54 -18.57 4.89 -20.59
N ARG A 55 -18.25 6.16 -20.37
CA ARG A 55 -17.04 6.79 -20.92
C ARG A 55 -15.87 6.29 -20.08
N PHE A 56 -14.98 5.55 -20.72
CA PHE A 56 -13.79 5.05 -20.07
C PHE A 56 -12.78 6.17 -19.91
N LEU A 57 -12.30 6.34 -18.67
CA LEU A 57 -11.35 7.39 -18.29
C LEU A 57 -9.90 6.88 -18.31
N PHE A 58 -9.71 5.56 -18.44
CA PHE A 58 -8.40 4.94 -18.32
C PHE A 58 -8.00 4.19 -19.58
N GLY A 59 -6.71 4.26 -19.91
CA GLY A 59 -6.07 3.52 -21.00
C GLY A 59 -5.04 2.52 -20.47
N ALA A 60 -4.85 1.42 -21.20
CA ALA A 60 -3.94 0.34 -20.80
C ALA A 60 -2.49 0.80 -20.59
N TYR A 61 -1.81 0.20 -19.61
CA TYR A 61 -0.37 0.32 -19.40
C TYR A 61 0.42 -0.72 -20.22
N PRO A 62 1.60 -0.37 -20.78
CA PRO A 62 2.13 0.99 -20.90
C PRO A 62 1.37 1.80 -21.97
N ALA A 63 1.16 3.10 -21.73
CA ALA A 63 0.54 3.97 -22.73
C ALA A 63 1.37 3.98 -24.03
N ALA A 64 0.70 3.91 -25.18
CA ALA A 64 1.37 3.72 -26.47
C ALA A 64 2.17 4.94 -26.95
N ALA A 65 1.97 6.14 -26.40
CA ALA A 65 2.77 7.36 -26.60
C ALA A 65 2.20 8.53 -25.78
N ASN A 66 2.94 9.64 -25.69
CA ASN A 66 2.47 10.96 -25.21
C ASN A 66 2.04 11.05 -23.73
N LEU A 67 2.70 10.32 -22.84
CA LEU A 67 2.55 10.58 -21.40
C LEU A 67 3.06 11.98 -21.07
N THR A 68 2.20 12.78 -20.46
CA THR A 68 2.51 14.14 -20.02
C THR A 68 2.33 14.23 -18.51
N HIS A 69 3.31 14.81 -17.84
CA HIS A 69 3.25 15.10 -16.41
C HIS A 69 2.18 16.15 -16.12
N LEU A 70 1.28 15.85 -15.19
CA LEU A 70 0.23 16.78 -14.77
C LEU A 70 0.77 17.76 -13.72
N ASN A 71 0.10 18.91 -13.60
CA ASN A 71 0.46 19.91 -12.59
C ASN A 71 0.47 19.29 -11.18
N GLU A 72 1.51 19.55 -10.39
CA GLU A 72 1.67 19.05 -9.01
C GLU A 72 0.47 19.38 -8.10
N GLY A 73 -0.20 20.52 -8.31
CA GLY A 73 -1.42 20.90 -7.59
C GLY A 73 -2.63 20.01 -7.91
N SER A 74 -2.50 19.04 -8.82
CA SER A 74 -3.50 18.00 -9.06
C SER A 74 -3.42 16.86 -8.03
N LEU A 75 -2.33 16.81 -7.24
CA LEU A 75 -2.14 15.84 -6.17
C LEU A 75 -2.25 16.53 -4.82
N GLU A 76 -2.98 15.90 -3.91
CA GLU A 76 -2.98 16.29 -2.50
C GLU A 76 -2.13 15.30 -1.71
N THR A 77 -1.34 15.79 -0.75
CA THR A 77 -0.61 14.91 0.17
C THR A 77 -1.59 14.38 1.21
N TYR A 78 -1.80 13.08 1.22
CA TYR A 78 -2.65 12.41 2.20
C TYR A 78 -1.82 11.56 3.18
N GLY A 79 -2.27 11.52 4.43
CA GLY A 79 -1.64 10.78 5.51
C GLY A 79 -1.77 11.50 6.85
N LEU A 80 -1.57 10.77 7.94
CA LEU A 80 -1.48 11.39 9.26
C LEU A 80 -0.03 11.84 9.48
N ALA A 81 0.19 13.13 9.77
CA ALA A 81 1.50 13.63 10.23
C ALA A 81 1.99 12.89 11.49
N ALA A 82 1.06 12.24 12.17
CA ALA A 82 1.22 11.65 13.48
C ALA A 82 0.42 10.31 13.50
N PRO A 83 0.89 9.23 12.82
CA PRO A 83 0.18 7.95 12.81
C PRO A 83 0.22 7.28 14.18
N ALA A 84 -0.63 6.28 14.44
CA ALA A 84 -0.50 5.46 15.64
C ALA A 84 0.84 4.68 15.62
N PRO A 85 1.48 4.44 16.78
CA PRO A 85 2.63 3.55 16.86
C PRO A 85 2.30 2.14 16.35
N HIS A 86 3.25 1.49 15.69
CA HIS A 86 3.18 0.07 15.34
C HIS A 86 3.99 -0.75 16.34
N ASP A 87 3.61 -2.01 16.53
CA ASP A 87 4.36 -2.92 17.37
C ASP A 87 5.75 -3.15 16.78
N ASN A 88 6.77 -2.94 17.60
CA ASN A 88 8.16 -3.25 17.32
C ASN A 88 8.55 -4.51 18.10
N MET A 89 7.77 -5.56 17.87
CA MET A 89 8.01 -6.89 18.44
C MET A 89 8.32 -7.87 17.33
N GLN A 90 9.31 -8.74 17.56
CA GLN A 90 9.54 -9.86 16.65
C GLN A 90 8.33 -10.79 16.63
N PRO A 91 8.09 -11.50 15.51
CA PRO A 91 7.10 -12.58 15.48
C PRO A 91 7.35 -13.56 16.63
N PHE A 92 6.29 -13.95 17.32
CA PHE A 92 6.36 -14.94 18.39
C PHE A 92 5.39 -16.08 18.11
N SER A 93 5.75 -17.27 18.57
CA SER A 93 4.87 -18.43 18.60
C SER A 93 4.65 -18.82 20.05
N VAL A 94 3.39 -18.97 20.42
CA VAL A 94 3.02 -19.46 21.75
C VAL A 94 2.90 -20.98 21.67
N ILE A 95 3.59 -21.68 22.56
CA ILE A 95 3.46 -23.12 22.72
C ILE A 95 2.90 -23.43 24.10
N ASP A 96 1.84 -24.22 24.14
CA ASP A 96 1.27 -24.71 25.39
C ASP A 96 2.09 -25.90 25.90
N PHE A 97 2.67 -25.76 27.10
CA PHE A 97 3.37 -26.85 27.77
C PHE A 97 2.43 -27.54 28.77
N TYR A 98 2.08 -28.79 28.49
CA TYR A 98 1.39 -29.66 29.43
C TYR A 98 2.41 -30.58 30.11
N ILE A 99 3.04 -30.10 31.18
CA ILE A 99 4.02 -30.88 31.96
C ILE A 99 3.28 -31.61 33.07
N CYS A 100 3.29 -32.94 33.02
CA CYS A 100 2.82 -33.77 34.12
C CYS A 100 3.85 -33.71 35.26
N MET A 101 3.61 -32.87 36.27
CA MET A 101 4.50 -32.74 37.44
C MET A 101 4.44 -33.96 38.38
N SER A 102 3.47 -34.87 38.17
CA SER A 102 3.33 -36.14 38.89
C SER A 102 2.51 -37.14 38.06
N GLY A 103 3.10 -38.32 37.80
CA GLY A 103 2.50 -39.42 37.01
C GLY A 103 3.43 -40.65 36.98
N ALA A 104 2.95 -41.80 36.50
CA ALA A 104 3.76 -43.02 36.41
C ALA A 104 4.81 -42.93 35.29
N TYR A 105 6.08 -43.03 35.65
CA TYR A 105 7.21 -43.06 34.71
C TYR A 105 7.19 -44.36 33.88
N PRO A 106 7.28 -44.32 32.54
CA PRO A 106 7.27 -45.54 31.74
C PRO A 106 8.58 -46.33 31.92
N PRO A 107 8.53 -47.66 32.13
CA PRO A 107 9.73 -48.48 32.16
C PRO A 107 10.39 -48.49 30.79
N ARG A 108 11.70 -48.21 30.76
CA ARG A 108 12.53 -48.41 29.56
C ARG A 108 12.92 -49.88 29.51
N GLY A 109 12.31 -50.63 28.59
CA GLY A 109 12.75 -51.96 28.16
C GLY A 109 13.59 -51.86 26.90
#